data_AF-A0A0D6LBL6-F1
#
_entry.id   AF-A0A0D6LBL6-F1
#
_cell.length_a   1.000
_cell.length_b   1.000
_cell.length_c   1.000
_cell.angle_alpha   90.00
_cell.angle_beta   90.00
_cell.angle_gamma   90.00
#
_symmetry.space_group_name_H-M   'P 1'
#
loop_
_entity.id
_entity.type
_entity.pdbx_description
1 polymer ?
#
loop_
_entity_poly.entity_id
_entity_poly.type
_entity_poly.pdbx_seq_one_letter_code
_entity_poly.pdbx_strand_id
1 'polypeptide(L)'
;MLELQKKLEDNEKLPGARVYDATIYDLVTDEYAGERRGKKKEPYVPSFLKDAVRMVNSFTGADNSRILSPRLAPLLPDKAKSRGWLSPTLFPFYRDDSEQQILPIPKILEDSGMNEKDREKILQMIMEISGARETVDNAMKVLEHLSTFGLGEEMLSASEKVILVFFLSFP
;
A
#
# COMPACT_ATOMS: atom_id res chain seq x y z
N MET A 1 -12.74 10.01 38.75
CA MET A 1 -11.31 10.22 38.43
C MET A 1 -10.39 9.61 39.48
N LEU A 2 -10.49 9.98 40.77
CA LEU A 2 -9.66 9.44 41.86
C LEU A 2 -9.78 7.91 42.06
N GLU A 3 -10.97 7.33 41.95
CA GLU A 3 -11.17 5.88 42.10
C GLU A 3 -10.51 5.06 40.98
N LEU A 4 -10.43 5.64 39.77
CA LEU A 4 -9.86 5.00 38.60
C LEU A 4 -8.34 4.96 38.71
N GLN A 5 -7.72 6.07 39.14
CA GLN A 5 -6.30 6.13 39.48
C GLN A 5 -5.93 5.13 40.57
N LYS A 6 -6.73 5.05 41.64
CA LYS A 6 -6.48 4.11 42.73
C LYS A 6 -6.54 2.65 42.27
N LYS A 7 -7.54 2.30 41.45
CA LYS A 7 -7.63 0.96 40.84
C LYS A 7 -6.48 0.64 39.88
N LEU A 8 -5.97 1.64 39.16
CA LEU A 8 -4.81 1.48 38.29
C LEU A 8 -3.54 1.22 39.12
N GLU A 9 -3.30 1.99 40.17
CA GLU A 9 -2.16 1.79 41.09
C GLU A 9 -2.21 0.44 41.83
N ASP A 10 -3.41 -0.01 42.21
CA ASP A 10 -3.58 -1.31 42.85
C ASP A 10 -3.34 -2.46 41.86
N ASN A 11 -3.70 -2.27 40.57
CA ASN A 11 -3.44 -3.24 39.51
C ASN A 11 -1.96 -3.34 39.13
N GLU A 12 -1.20 -2.24 39.15
CA GLU A 12 0.25 -2.26 38.88
C GLU A 12 1.05 -3.08 39.90
N LYS A 13 0.51 -3.25 41.12
CA LYS A 13 1.15 -4.04 42.20
C LYS A 13 0.88 -5.54 42.08
N LEU A 14 0.01 -5.97 41.16
CA LEU A 14 -0.33 -7.38 41.00
C LEU A 14 0.80 -8.14 40.30
N PRO A 15 1.04 -9.42 40.66
CA PRO A 15 2.11 -10.22 40.06
C PRO A 15 1.92 -10.47 38.54
N GLY A 16 0.71 -10.27 38.02
CA GLY A 16 0.40 -10.36 36.59
C GLY A 16 0.70 -9.07 35.80
N ALA A 17 0.90 -7.93 36.46
CA ALA A 17 1.15 -6.65 35.78
C ALA A 17 2.47 -6.63 35.00
N ARG A 18 3.42 -7.50 35.39
CA ARG A 18 4.72 -7.69 34.73
C ARG A 18 4.66 -7.93 33.22
N VAL A 19 3.55 -8.49 32.73
CA VAL A 19 3.37 -8.80 31.30
C VAL A 19 3.20 -7.53 30.47
N TYR A 20 2.72 -6.43 31.07
CA TYR A 20 2.46 -5.19 30.35
C TYR A 20 3.71 -4.33 30.13
N ASP A 21 4.71 -4.47 31.01
CA ASP A 21 5.96 -3.70 30.94
C ASP A 21 7.11 -4.45 30.25
N ALA A 22 6.94 -5.76 30.03
CA ALA A 22 7.95 -6.64 29.48
C ALA A 22 7.86 -6.81 27.97
N THR A 23 9.00 -6.98 27.31
CA THR A 23 8.99 -7.51 25.94
C THR A 23 8.76 -9.02 25.96
N ILE A 24 8.21 -9.56 24.87
CA ILE A 24 8.00 -11.01 24.70
C ILE A 24 9.32 -11.79 24.88
N TYR A 25 10.44 -11.21 24.44
CA TYR A 25 11.76 -11.80 24.62
C TYR A 25 12.15 -11.93 26.10
N ASP A 26 11.92 -10.87 26.90
CA ASP A 26 12.24 -10.86 28.33
C ASP A 26 11.35 -11.82 29.14
N LEU A 27 10.08 -11.98 28.73
CA LEU A 27 9.14 -12.93 29.34
C LEU A 27 9.51 -14.39 29.09
N VAL A 28 10.12 -14.69 27.94
CA VAL A 28 10.52 -16.05 27.56
C VAL A 28 11.89 -16.40 28.14
N THR A 29 12.76 -15.41 28.32
CA THR A 29 14.13 -15.62 28.82
C THR A 29 14.24 -15.57 30.34
N ASP A 30 13.16 -15.24 31.07
CA ASP A 30 13.13 -15.08 32.53
C ASP A 30 14.24 -14.13 33.07
N GLU A 31 14.77 -13.23 32.24
CA GLU A 31 15.77 -12.20 32.61
C GLU A 31 15.17 -11.04 33.44
N TYR A 32 14.05 -11.28 34.14
CA TYR A 32 13.35 -10.32 34.99
C TYR A 32 13.91 -10.23 36.42
N ALA A 33 15.18 -10.58 36.61
CA ALA A 33 15.89 -10.43 37.88
C ALA A 33 16.33 -8.97 38.08
N GLY A 34 15.43 -8.13 38.59
CA GLY A 34 15.69 -7.07 39.58
C GLY A 34 16.64 -5.91 39.28
N GLU A 35 17.50 -5.94 38.26
CA GLU A 35 18.65 -5.03 38.17
C GLU A 35 18.86 -4.38 36.81
N ARG A 36 17.81 -4.03 36.07
CA ARG A 36 17.96 -3.12 34.91
C ARG A 36 16.80 -2.13 34.78
N ARG A 37 16.58 -1.32 35.83
CA ARG A 37 15.88 -0.03 35.71
C ARG A 37 16.69 1.03 34.93
N GLY A 38 17.74 0.63 34.22
CA GLY A 38 18.64 1.50 33.47
C GLY A 38 18.58 1.18 31.98
N LYS A 39 17.98 2.10 31.22
CA LYS A 39 17.96 2.22 29.76
C LYS A 39 17.21 1.10 29.03
N LYS A 40 15.96 1.41 28.63
CA LYS A 40 15.28 0.72 27.51
C LYS A 40 16.29 0.63 26.37
N LYS A 41 16.79 -0.56 26.04
CA LYS A 41 17.62 -0.75 24.87
C LYS A 41 16.74 -0.41 23.68
N GLU A 42 17.07 0.65 22.95
CA GLU A 42 16.35 0.94 21.71
C GLU A 42 16.46 -0.30 20.82
N PRO A 43 15.33 -0.89 20.38
CA PRO A 43 15.37 -2.05 19.52
C PRO A 43 16.21 -1.71 18.29
N TYR A 44 17.16 -2.58 17.95
CA TYR A 44 17.95 -2.43 16.74
C TYR A 44 17.01 -2.60 15.54
N VAL A 45 16.58 -1.47 14.99
CA VAL A 45 15.85 -1.42 13.73
C VAL A 45 16.87 -1.12 12.62
N PRO A 46 17.09 -2.04 11.68
CA PRO A 46 17.91 -1.80 10.49
C PRO A 46 17.50 -0.50 9.77
N SER A 47 18.47 0.18 9.17
CA SER A 47 18.26 1.48 8.52
C SER A 47 17.15 1.45 7.48
N PHE A 48 17.05 0.39 6.67
CA PHE A 48 16.00 0.24 5.66
C PHE A 48 14.58 0.18 6.26
N LEU A 49 14.43 -0.45 7.44
CA LEU A 49 13.14 -0.48 8.14
C LEU A 49 12.82 0.88 8.75
N LYS A 50 13.83 1.60 9.26
CA LYS A 50 13.64 2.99 9.72
C LYS A 50 13.17 3.89 8.59
N ASP A 51 13.73 3.72 7.39
CA ASP A 51 13.38 4.51 6.21
C ASP A 51 11.99 4.14 5.67
N ALA A 52 11.64 2.86 5.63
CA ALA A 52 10.30 2.40 5.29
C ALA A 52 9.24 2.94 6.27
N VAL A 53 9.50 2.84 7.58
CA VAL A 53 8.61 3.38 8.62
C VAL A 53 8.52 4.90 8.53
N ARG A 54 9.63 5.60 8.27
CA ARG A 54 9.64 7.05 8.06
C ARG A 54 8.82 7.46 6.84
N MET A 55 8.92 6.71 5.73
CA MET A 55 8.14 6.95 4.53
C MET A 55 6.65 6.77 4.80
N VAL A 56 6.26 5.67 5.46
CA VAL A 56 4.86 5.45 5.88
C VAL A 56 4.36 6.57 6.79
N ASN A 57 5.16 6.97 7.79
CA ASN A 57 4.80 8.04 8.72
C ASN A 57 4.73 9.42 8.04
N SER A 58 5.48 9.64 6.96
CA SER A 58 5.40 10.90 6.18
C SER A 58 4.03 11.09 5.51
N PHE A 59 3.31 10.00 5.23
CA PHE A 59 1.93 10.06 4.75
C PHE A 59 0.90 10.28 5.86
N THR A 60 1.27 10.03 7.13
CA THR A 60 0.36 10.19 8.28
C THR A 60 0.34 11.60 8.88
N GLY A 61 1.31 12.46 8.53
CA GLY A 61 1.49 13.79 9.13
C GLY A 61 1.06 14.99 8.27
N ALA A 62 0.44 14.76 7.11
CA ALA A 62 -0.03 15.84 6.24
C ALA A 62 -1.51 16.16 6.53
N ASP A 63 -1.78 17.37 7.02
CA ASP A 63 -3.13 17.88 7.24
C ASP A 63 -3.91 17.93 5.90
N ASN A 64 -4.83 16.99 5.74
CA ASN A 64 -6.02 17.08 4.90
C ASN A 64 -5.84 17.21 3.36
N SER A 65 -5.15 16.24 2.76
CA SER A 65 -5.30 15.83 1.36
C SER A 65 -5.70 14.37 1.37
N ARG A 66 -6.80 13.90 0.73
CA ARG A 66 -7.31 12.53 1.00
C ARG A 66 -6.19 11.49 0.89
N ILE A 67 -5.79 11.06 2.07
CA ILE A 67 -4.92 9.95 2.45
C ILE A 67 -5.82 8.73 2.73
N LEU A 68 -7.10 8.82 2.36
CA LEU A 68 -8.19 8.10 3.03
C LEU A 68 -8.31 6.62 2.63
N SER A 69 -7.56 6.16 1.62
CA SER A 69 -7.38 4.73 1.32
C SER A 69 -6.31 4.55 0.24
N PRO A 70 -5.03 4.30 0.60
CA PRO A 70 -4.02 3.99 -0.40
C PRO A 70 -4.41 2.73 -1.17
N ARG A 71 -4.23 2.74 -2.49
CA ARG A 71 -4.40 1.55 -3.33
C ARG A 71 -3.07 0.80 -3.36
N LEU A 72 -3.09 -0.49 -3.02
CA LEU A 72 -1.90 -1.35 -3.07
C LEU A 72 -1.93 -2.16 -4.38
N ALA A 73 -0.85 -2.09 -5.15
CA ALA A 73 -0.61 -2.93 -6.34
C ALA A 73 -1.78 -3.06 -7.35
N PRO A 74 -2.32 -1.96 -7.92
CA PRO A 74 -3.32 -2.05 -8.98
C PRO A 74 -2.71 -2.65 -10.26
N LEU A 75 -3.56 -3.36 -11.01
CA LEU A 75 -3.22 -4.01 -12.29
C LEU A 75 -3.77 -3.25 -13.50
N LEU A 76 -4.66 -2.29 -13.26
CA LEU A 76 -5.31 -1.50 -14.29
C LEU A 76 -4.83 -0.04 -14.21
N PRO A 77 -4.57 0.62 -15.35
CA PRO A 77 -4.40 2.06 -15.39
C PRO A 77 -5.76 2.74 -15.16
N ASP A 78 -5.85 3.61 -14.16
CA ASP A 78 -7.06 4.38 -13.88
C ASP A 78 -7.24 5.45 -14.97
N LYS A 79 -8.06 5.16 -15.99
CA LYS A 79 -8.30 6.10 -17.11
C LYS A 79 -9.13 7.34 -16.75
N ALA A 80 -9.39 7.59 -15.47
CA ALA A 80 -9.97 8.85 -15.04
C ALA A 80 -8.85 9.88 -14.95
N LYS A 81 -8.81 10.85 -15.88
CA LYS A 81 -7.95 12.06 -15.86
C LYS A 81 -8.16 12.97 -14.62
N SER A 82 -8.70 12.44 -13.53
CA SER A 82 -8.79 13.12 -12.24
C SER A 82 -7.43 13.02 -11.57
N ARG A 83 -6.67 14.12 -11.65
CA ARG A 83 -5.43 14.44 -10.93
C ARG A 83 -5.59 14.15 -9.42
N GLY A 84 -5.45 12.88 -9.03
CA GLY A 84 -5.94 12.36 -7.75
C GLY A 84 -4.89 12.39 -6.66
N TRP A 85 -4.64 13.56 -6.06
CA TRP A 85 -3.93 13.72 -4.78
C TRP A 85 -4.62 13.02 -3.58
N LEU A 86 -5.68 12.27 -3.86
CA LEU A 86 -6.70 11.81 -2.91
C LEU A 86 -6.64 10.31 -2.61
N SER A 87 -5.77 9.57 -3.28
CA SER A 87 -5.48 8.15 -3.01
C SER A 87 -4.27 7.73 -3.85
N PRO A 88 -3.03 8.01 -3.40
CA PRO A 88 -1.87 7.58 -4.17
C PRO A 88 -1.78 6.06 -4.20
N THR A 89 -1.11 5.55 -5.24
CA THR A 89 -0.92 4.12 -5.45
C THR A 89 0.45 3.70 -4.92
N LEU A 90 0.48 2.67 -4.06
CA LEU A 90 1.70 2.08 -3.51
C LEU A 90 2.07 0.79 -4.23
N PHE A 91 3.34 0.66 -4.59
CA PHE A 91 3.90 -0.55 -5.22
C PHE A 91 3.12 -1.05 -6.46
N PRO A 92 2.77 -0.19 -7.43
CA PRO A 92 2.10 -0.65 -8.63
C PRO A 92 2.99 -1.62 -9.44
N PHE A 93 2.34 -2.57 -10.09
CA PHE A 93 3.00 -3.51 -11.02
C PHE A 93 3.24 -2.90 -12.41
N TYR A 94 2.77 -1.68 -12.64
CA TYR A 94 3.00 -0.91 -13.84
C TYR A 94 3.64 0.44 -13.50
N ARG A 95 4.17 1.09 -14.52
CA ARG A 95 4.68 2.46 -14.43
C ARG A 95 3.72 3.40 -15.14
N ASP A 96 3.32 4.47 -14.47
CA ASP A 96 2.51 5.55 -15.03
C ASP A 96 3.10 6.89 -14.61
N ASP A 97 3.51 7.68 -15.60
CA ASP A 97 4.10 9.01 -15.38
C ASP A 97 3.02 10.10 -15.18
N SER A 98 1.73 9.77 -15.34
CA SER A 98 0.61 10.71 -15.23
C SER A 98 0.01 10.82 -13.83
N GLU A 99 0.26 9.85 -12.95
CA GLU A 99 -0.30 9.75 -11.60
C GLU A 99 0.76 9.78 -10.48
N GLN A 100 0.33 10.08 -9.25
CA GLN A 100 1.19 9.95 -8.06
C GLN A 100 1.34 8.47 -7.69
N GLN A 101 2.36 7.83 -8.27
CA GLN A 101 2.79 6.48 -7.91
C GLN A 101 3.96 6.52 -6.93
N ILE A 102 3.86 5.77 -5.84
CA ILE A 102 4.93 5.60 -4.87
C ILE A 102 5.56 4.23 -5.10
N LEU A 103 6.86 4.24 -5.40
CA LEU A 103 7.69 3.05 -5.59
C LEU A 103 7.09 2.00 -6.56
N PRO A 104 6.90 2.32 -7.85
CA PRO A 104 6.54 1.31 -8.84
C PRO A 104 7.52 0.14 -8.85
N ILE A 105 7.04 -1.10 -8.74
CA ILE A 105 7.90 -2.29 -8.74
C ILE A 105 8.80 -2.32 -9.98
N PRO A 106 8.31 -2.06 -11.21
CA PRO A 106 9.20 -2.03 -12.38
C PRO A 106 10.34 -1.01 -12.25
N LYS A 107 10.09 0.15 -11.63
CA LYS A 107 11.07 1.21 -11.42
C LYS A 107 12.08 0.83 -10.33
N ILE A 108 11.64 0.21 -9.24
CA ILE A 108 12.56 -0.30 -8.20
C ILE A 108 13.52 -1.33 -8.79
N LEU A 109 13.00 -2.24 -9.62
CA LEU A 109 13.81 -3.26 -10.29
C LEU A 109 14.80 -2.61 -11.27
N GLU A 110 14.36 -1.61 -12.02
CA GLU A 110 15.23 -0.80 -12.90
C GLU A 110 16.36 -0.10 -12.11
N ASP A 111 16.01 0.60 -11.04
CA ASP A 111 16.94 1.36 -10.19
C ASP A 111 17.96 0.44 -9.47
N SER A 112 17.63 -0.85 -9.29
CA SER A 112 18.54 -1.87 -8.75
C SER A 112 19.58 -2.38 -9.76
N GLY A 113 19.51 -1.92 -11.02
CA GLY A 113 20.43 -2.32 -12.08
C GLY A 113 20.06 -3.62 -12.78
N MET A 114 18.84 -4.12 -12.60
CA MET A 114 18.36 -5.29 -13.33
C MET A 114 18.11 -4.96 -14.79
N ASN A 115 18.49 -5.89 -15.66
CA ASN A 115 18.10 -5.81 -17.06
C ASN A 115 16.59 -6.04 -17.22
N GLU A 116 16.06 -5.61 -18.36
CA GLU A 116 14.62 -5.67 -18.66
C GLU A 116 14.05 -7.10 -18.61
N LYS A 117 14.77 -8.09 -19.14
CA LYS A 117 14.31 -9.49 -19.17
C LYS A 117 14.18 -10.09 -17.77
N ASP A 118 15.14 -9.78 -16.90
CA ASP A 118 15.13 -10.29 -15.53
C ASP A 118 14.07 -9.56 -14.71
N ARG A 119 13.88 -8.26 -14.95
CA ARG A 119 12.77 -7.48 -14.37
C ARG A 119 11.42 -8.07 -14.75
N GLU A 120 11.19 -8.39 -16.03
CA GLU A 120 9.95 -9.02 -16.50
C GLU A 120 9.69 -10.36 -15.81
N LYS A 121 10.71 -11.22 -15.71
CA LYS A 121 10.57 -12.52 -15.01
C LYS A 121 10.22 -12.36 -13.54
N ILE A 122 10.86 -11.41 -12.83
CA ILE A 122 10.53 -11.14 -11.43
C ILE A 122 9.12 -10.61 -11.30
N LEU A 123 8.72 -9.65 -12.15
CA LEU A 123 7.37 -9.10 -12.13
C LEU A 123 6.33 -10.19 -12.40
N GLN A 124 6.59 -11.07 -13.37
CA GLN A 124 5.77 -12.23 -13.68
C GLN A 124 5.65 -13.17 -12.47
N MET A 125 6.76 -13.50 -11.81
CA MET A 125 6.76 -14.32 -10.61
C MET A 125 5.96 -13.67 -9.47
N ILE A 126 6.11 -12.36 -9.25
CA ILE A 126 5.33 -11.61 -8.25
C ILE A 126 3.83 -11.68 -8.59
N MET A 127 3.46 -11.49 -9.85
CA MET A 127 2.06 -11.56 -10.31
C MET A 127 1.47 -12.97 -10.21
N GLU A 128 2.27 -14.01 -10.42
CA GLU A 128 1.88 -15.41 -10.21
C GLU A 128 1.58 -15.67 -8.74
N ILE A 129 2.52 -15.30 -7.85
CA ILE A 129 2.38 -15.49 -6.41
C ILE A 129 1.20 -14.69 -5.85
N SER A 130 0.96 -13.47 -6.37
CA SER A 130 -0.14 -12.62 -5.92
C SER A 130 -1.51 -12.99 -6.52
N GLY A 131 -1.56 -13.93 -7.47
CA GLY A 131 -2.78 -14.28 -8.22
C GLY A 131 -3.23 -13.22 -9.23
N ALA A 132 -2.44 -12.17 -9.43
CA ALA A 132 -2.72 -11.10 -10.38
C ALA A 132 -2.68 -11.57 -11.84
N ARG A 133 -1.86 -12.59 -12.13
CA ARG A 133 -1.62 -13.09 -13.48
C ARG A 133 -2.91 -13.52 -14.19
N GLU A 134 -3.77 -14.29 -13.53
CA GLU A 134 -5.03 -14.76 -14.11
C GLU A 134 -5.97 -13.60 -14.49
N THR A 135 -6.01 -12.56 -13.67
CA THR A 135 -6.85 -11.37 -13.92
C THR A 135 -6.38 -10.62 -15.17
N VAL A 136 -5.07 -10.44 -15.32
CA VAL A 136 -4.47 -9.78 -16.49
C VAL A 136 -4.70 -10.62 -17.75
N ASP A 137 -4.45 -11.94 -17.69
CA ASP A 137 -4.63 -12.84 -18.82
C ASP A 137 -6.09 -12.87 -19.29
N ASN A 138 -7.06 -12.87 -18.36
CA ASN A 138 -8.48 -12.82 -18.69
C ASN A 138 -8.89 -11.49 -19.31
N ALA A 139 -8.36 -10.36 -18.80
CA ALA A 139 -8.61 -9.04 -19.38
C ALA A 139 -8.08 -8.95 -20.82
N MET A 140 -6.89 -9.48 -21.09
CA MET A 140 -6.32 -9.48 -22.44
C MET A 140 -7.14 -10.32 -23.41
N LYS A 141 -7.61 -11.51 -23.01
CA LYS A 141 -8.54 -12.30 -23.84
C LYS A 141 -9.80 -11.52 -24.20
N VAL A 142 -10.39 -10.83 -23.24
CA VAL A 142 -11.58 -9.99 -23.49
C VAL A 142 -11.27 -8.87 -24.47
N LEU A 143 -10.13 -8.17 -24.32
CA LEU A 143 -9.70 -7.12 -25.23
C LEU A 143 -9.43 -7.64 -26.64
N GLU A 144 -8.77 -8.80 -26.77
CA GLU A 144 -8.53 -9.47 -28.05
C GLU A 144 -9.86 -9.80 -28.73
N HIS A 145 -10.80 -10.42 -28.02
CA HIS A 145 -12.14 -10.68 -28.55
C HIS A 145 -12.84 -9.39 -29.02
N LEU A 146 -12.86 -8.33 -28.20
CA LEU A 146 -13.47 -7.05 -28.57
C LEU A 146 -12.81 -6.40 -29.80
N SER A 147 -11.48 -6.48 -29.91
CA SER A 147 -10.74 -5.99 -31.08
C SER A 147 -11.09 -6.77 -32.35
N THR A 148 -11.25 -8.09 -32.25
CA THR A 148 -11.65 -8.94 -33.39
C THR A 148 -13.09 -8.72 -33.84
N PHE A 149 -13.99 -8.30 -32.94
CA PHE A 149 -15.37 -7.97 -33.27
C PHE A 149 -15.56 -6.54 -33.83
N GLY A 150 -14.49 -5.72 -33.91
CA GLY A 150 -14.60 -4.33 -34.37
C GLY A 150 -15.37 -3.39 -33.44
N LEU A 151 -15.81 -3.88 -32.28
CA LEU A 151 -16.68 -3.17 -31.32
C LEU A 151 -15.97 -2.01 -30.59
N GLY A 152 -14.63 -1.97 -30.61
CA GLY A 152 -13.84 -0.95 -29.94
C GLY A 152 -14.14 0.47 -30.46
N GLU A 153 -14.23 0.65 -31.77
CA GLU A 153 -14.52 1.96 -32.38
C GLU A 153 -15.99 2.34 -32.26
N GLU A 154 -16.90 1.36 -32.44
CA GLU A 154 -18.34 1.61 -32.36
C GLU A 154 -18.79 1.99 -30.95
N MET A 155 -18.30 1.33 -29.89
CA MET A 155 -18.60 1.72 -28.50
C MET A 155 -18.04 3.09 -28.14
N LEU A 156 -16.81 3.41 -28.57
CA LEU A 156 -16.23 4.73 -28.35
C LEU A 156 -17.08 5.82 -29.03
N SER A 157 -17.50 5.59 -30.28
CA SER A 157 -18.36 6.51 -31.02
C SER A 157 -19.76 6.68 -30.40
N ALA A 158 -20.35 5.59 -29.89
CA ALA A 158 -21.63 5.62 -29.22
C ALA A 158 -21.52 6.37 -27.88
N SER A 159 -20.43 6.16 -27.13
CA SER A 159 -20.17 6.87 -25.89
C SER A 159 -19.95 8.37 -26.10
N GLU A 160 -19.23 8.77 -27.16
CA GLU A 160 -19.06 10.18 -27.54
C GLU A 160 -20.40 10.82 -27.88
N LYS A 161 -21.25 10.17 -28.67
CA LYS A 161 -22.59 10.68 -29.00
C LYS A 161 -23.46 10.86 -27.77
N VAL A 162 -23.44 9.91 -26.83
CA VAL A 162 -24.20 10.00 -25.58
C VAL A 162 -23.70 11.15 -24.71
N ILE A 163 -22.37 11.32 -24.59
CA ILE A 163 -21.78 12.45 -23.86
C ILE A 163 -22.19 13.79 -24.49
N LEU A 164 -22.16 13.89 -25.81
CA LEU A 164 -22.53 15.10 -26.54
C LEU A 164 -24.01 15.45 -26.35
N VAL A 165 -24.90 14.46 -26.37
CA VAL A 165 -26.34 14.64 -26.08
C VAL A 165 -26.57 15.05 -24.62
N PHE A 166 -25.84 14.47 -23.67
CA PHE A 166 -25.95 14.80 -22.26
C PHE A 166 -25.50 16.24 -21.97
N PHE A 167 -24.41 16.69 -22.60
CA PHE A 167 -23.91 18.06 -22.49
C PHE A 167 -24.78 19.10 -23.20
N LEU A 168 -25.47 18.74 -24.29
CA LEU A 168 -26.42 19.62 -24.98
C LEU A 168 -27.80 19.68 -24.30
N SER A 169 -28.11 18.74 -23.40
CA SER A 169 -29.42 18.67 -22.72
C SER A 169 -29.47 19.41 -21.38
N PHE A 170 -28.35 19.99 -20.92
CA PHE A 170 -28.31 20.85 -19.74
C PHE A 170 -27.76 22.23 -20.15
N PRO A 171 -28.58 23.30 -20.16
CA PRO A 171 -28.13 24.67 -20.40
C PRO A 171 -27.28 25.24 -19.26
#